data_AF-A0A935J4L7-F1
#
_entry.id   AF-A0A935J4L7-F1
#
_cell.length_a   1.000
_cell.length_b   1.000
_cell.length_c   1.000
_cell.angle_alpha   90.00
_cell.angle_beta   90.00
_cell.angle_gamma   90.00
#
_symmetry.space_group_name_H-M   'P 1'
#
loop_
_entity.id
_entity.type
_entity.pdbx_description
1 polymer ?
#
loop_
_entity_poly.entity_id
_entity_poly.type
_entity_poly.pdbx_seq_one_letter_code
_entity_poly.pdbx_strand_id
1 'polypeptide(L)'
;MNHITKEMRERAEKFIIDWRGTKDERAEAQTFTNEFFEIFGLKRRDYAQFEKPIQKKTKQERAFDLFWSGKLIIESKSIQR
;
A
#
# COMPACT_ATOMS: atom_id res chain seq x y z
N MET A 1 -5.15 16.78 -2.06
CA MET A 1 -6.31 16.12 -1.45
C MET A 1 -6.53 16.79 -0.11
N ASN A 2 -7.29 17.89 -0.09
CA ASN A 2 -7.34 18.80 1.07
C ASN A 2 -8.66 18.65 1.85
N HIS A 3 -9.49 17.67 1.51
CA HIS A 3 -10.71 17.33 2.22
C HIS A 3 -11.00 15.84 2.09
N ILE A 4 -11.53 15.24 3.16
CA ILE A 4 -12.04 13.86 3.18
C ILE A 4 -13.48 13.90 2.67
N THR A 5 -13.77 13.17 1.58
CA THR A 5 -15.13 13.10 1.02
C THR A 5 -15.97 12.00 1.69
N LYS A 6 -17.29 12.03 1.52
CA LYS A 6 -18.19 10.94 1.93
C LYS A 6 -17.82 9.63 1.26
N GLU A 7 -17.54 9.66 -0.03
CA GLU A 7 -17.14 8.49 -0.82
C GLU A 7 -15.83 7.86 -0.31
N MET A 8 -14.83 8.68 0.04
CA MET A 8 -13.60 8.18 0.65
C MET A 8 -13.86 7.47 1.98
N ARG A 9 -14.79 8.00 2.81
CA ARG A 9 -15.18 7.34 4.06
C ARG A 9 -15.87 6.01 3.80
N GLU A 10 -16.83 5.96 2.89
CA GLU A 10 -17.55 4.73 2.53
C GLU A 10 -16.60 3.66 1.99
N ARG A 11 -15.65 4.03 1.13
CA ARG A 11 -14.62 3.11 0.63
C ARG A 11 -13.68 2.64 1.73
N ALA A 12 -13.30 3.52 2.66
CA ALA A 12 -12.47 3.15 3.81
C ALA A 12 -13.18 2.18 4.76
N GLU A 13 -14.47 2.40 5.03
CA GLU A 13 -15.29 1.49 5.85
C GLU A 13 -15.39 0.11 5.21
N LYS A 14 -15.67 0.06 3.90
CA LYS A 14 -15.70 -1.19 3.15
C LYS A 14 -14.35 -1.91 3.19
N PHE A 15 -13.26 -1.19 2.96
CA PHE A 15 -11.90 -1.75 3.03
C PHE A 15 -11.63 -2.40 4.40
N ILE A 16 -12.01 -1.74 5.50
CA ILE A 16 -11.83 -2.30 6.85
C ILE A 16 -12.61 -3.61 7.02
N ILE A 17 -13.84 -3.68 6.50
CA ILE A 17 -14.69 -4.86 6.60
C ILE A 17 -14.11 -6.02 5.77
N ASP A 18 -13.74 -5.76 4.52
CA ASP A 18 -13.26 -6.78 3.59
C ASP A 18 -11.94 -7.41 4.07
N TRP A 19 -11.06 -6.62 4.69
CA TRP A 19 -9.77 -7.07 5.19
C TRP A 19 -9.79 -7.55 6.64
N ARG A 20 -10.96 -7.56 7.29
CA ARG A 20 -11.07 -7.98 8.69
C ARG A 20 -10.83 -9.48 8.83
N GLY A 21 -9.73 -9.83 9.49
CA GLY A 21 -9.42 -11.22 9.84
C GLY A 21 -8.74 -12.02 8.73
N THR A 22 -8.29 -11.36 7.65
CA THR A 22 -7.41 -11.96 6.64
C THR A 22 -6.11 -12.43 7.28
N LYS A 23 -5.69 -13.67 6.98
CA LYS A 23 -4.50 -14.32 7.56
C LYS A 23 -3.45 -14.72 6.53
N ASP A 24 -3.75 -14.61 5.23
CA ASP A 24 -2.84 -14.98 4.15
C ASP A 24 -2.20 -13.72 3.56
N GLU A 25 -1.11 -13.28 4.18
CA GLU A 25 -0.55 -11.95 3.96
C GLU A 25 0.31 -11.86 2.69
N ARG A 26 0.83 -12.98 2.17
CA ARG A 26 1.74 -12.98 1.00
C ARG A 26 1.01 -12.94 -0.32
N ALA A 27 -0.05 -13.74 -0.48
CA ALA A 27 -0.84 -13.75 -1.72
C ALA A 27 -1.60 -12.42 -1.91
N GLU A 28 -1.94 -11.77 -0.80
CA GLU A 28 -2.87 -10.65 -0.79
C GLU A 28 -2.22 -9.26 -0.63
N ALA A 29 -0.92 -9.15 -0.36
CA ALA A 29 -0.25 -7.86 -0.17
C ALA A 29 -0.43 -6.90 -1.37
N GLN A 30 -0.37 -7.45 -2.58
CA GLN A 30 -0.57 -6.70 -3.81
C GLN A 30 -2.03 -6.22 -3.96
N THR A 31 -2.99 -7.09 -3.64
CA THR A 31 -4.43 -6.79 -3.66
C THR A 31 -4.77 -5.74 -2.61
N PHE A 32 -4.34 -5.94 -1.37
CA PHE A 32 -4.48 -5.00 -0.26
C PHE A 32 -3.99 -3.61 -0.67
N THR A 33 -2.80 -3.55 -1.26
CA THR A 33 -2.22 -2.27 -1.65
C THR A 33 -2.96 -1.63 -2.81
N ASN A 34 -3.49 -2.39 -3.76
CA ASN A 34 -4.33 -1.83 -4.82
C ASN A 34 -5.62 -1.23 -4.23
N GLU A 35 -6.35 -2.00 -3.42
CA GLU A 35 -7.62 -1.58 -2.82
C GLU A 35 -7.45 -0.43 -1.82
N PHE A 36 -6.31 -0.35 -1.14
CA PHE A 36 -5.96 0.78 -0.29
C PHE A 36 -5.90 2.09 -1.10
N PHE A 37 -5.33 2.07 -2.31
CA PHE A 37 -5.30 3.25 -3.17
C PHE A 37 -6.69 3.62 -3.70
N GLU A 38 -7.58 2.64 -3.86
CA GLU A 38 -8.96 2.88 -4.30
C GLU A 38 -9.80 3.64 -3.28
N ILE A 39 -9.46 3.59 -1.98
CA ILE A 39 -10.04 4.47 -0.94
C ILE A 39 -9.95 5.94 -1.36
N PHE A 40 -8.82 6.31 -1.98
CA PHE A 40 -8.54 7.67 -2.44
C PHE A 40 -9.01 7.94 -3.88
N GLY A 41 -9.63 6.95 -4.54
CA GLY A 41 -9.96 7.02 -5.97
C GLY A 41 -8.76 7.03 -6.89
N LEU A 42 -7.62 6.51 -6.40
CA LEU A 42 -6.38 6.46 -7.15
C LEU A 42 -6.13 5.05 -7.65
N LYS A 43 -5.55 4.92 -8.84
CA LYS A 43 -5.00 3.65 -9.30
C LYS A 43 -3.55 3.59 -8.85
N ARG A 44 -3.21 2.63 -7.99
CA ARG A 44 -1.85 2.44 -7.44
C ARG A 44 -0.74 2.52 -8.52
N ARG A 45 -0.97 1.94 -9.71
CA ARG A 45 -0.02 1.93 -10.83
C ARG A 45 0.38 3.32 -11.36
N ASP A 46 -0.49 4.32 -11.18
CA ASP A 46 -0.26 5.67 -11.69
C ASP A 46 0.62 6.50 -10.72
N TYR A 47 0.73 6.07 -9.46
CA TYR A 47 1.36 6.84 -8.38
C TYR A 47 2.53 6.14 -7.71
N ALA A 48 2.61 4.82 -7.83
CA ALA A 48 3.55 4.03 -7.07
C ALA A 48 4.27 2.98 -7.92
N GLN A 49 5.56 2.82 -7.64
CA GLN A 49 6.44 1.84 -8.27
C GLN A 49 6.71 0.71 -7.27
N PHE A 50 6.58 -0.54 -7.74
CA PHE A 50 7.07 -1.72 -7.03
C PHE A 50 8.59 -1.81 -7.19
N GLU A 51 9.28 -2.26 -6.15
CA GLU A 51 10.70 -2.61 -6.17
C GLU A 51 11.60 -1.56 -6.86
N LYS A 52 11.59 -0.32 -6.36
CA LYS A 52 12.67 0.61 -6.73
C LYS A 52 13.87 0.31 -5.82
N PRO A 53 14.96 -0.31 -6.30
CA PRO A 53 16.19 -0.34 -5.53
C PRO A 53 16.66 1.11 -5.36
N ILE A 54 16.48 1.66 -4.16
CA ILE A 54 16.99 2.98 -3.87
C ILE A 54 18.51 2.82 -3.74
N GLN A 55 19.23 3.16 -4.81
CA GLN A 55 20.70 3.22 -4.76
C GLN A 55 21.11 4.24 -3.70
N LYS A 56 21.57 3.75 -2.54
CA LYS A 56 22.29 4.57 -1.57
C LYS A 56 23.77 4.20 -1.61
N LYS A 57 24.62 5.20 -1.41
CA LYS A 57 26.10 5.12 -1.37
C LYS A 57 26.67 4.21 -0.26
N THR A 58 25.86 3.43 0.43
CA THR A 58 26.23 2.62 1.61
C THR A 58 25.56 1.24 1.50
N LYS A 59 26.36 0.19 1.68
CA LYS A 59 26.18 -1.27 1.48
C LYS A 59 24.89 -1.99 1.94
N GLN A 60 23.78 -1.31 2.22
CA GLN A 60 22.51 -1.95 2.57
C GLN A 60 21.44 -1.56 1.56
N GLU A 61 21.27 -2.43 0.56
CA GLU A 61 20.13 -2.41 -0.34
C GLU A 61 18.88 -2.74 0.48
N ARG A 62 18.01 -1.75 0.69
CA ARG A 62 16.64 -1.99 1.18
C ARG A 62 15.70 -1.68 0.03
N ALA A 63 15.15 -2.73 -0.58
CA ALA A 63 13.99 -2.61 -1.44
C ALA A 63 12.76 -2.40 -0.55
N PHE A 64 11.86 -1.54 -0.99
CA PHE A 64 10.53 -1.42 -0.41
C PHE A 64 9.55 -2.11 -1.34
N ASP A 65 8.50 -2.72 -0.78
CA ASP A 65 7.44 -3.31 -1.60
C ASP A 65 6.80 -2.24 -2.46
N LEU A 66 6.46 -1.07 -1.91
CA LEU A 66 5.89 0.02 -2.70
C LEU A 66 6.44 1.40 -2.31
N PHE A 67 6.76 2.19 -3.34
CA PHE A 67 7.23 3.56 -3.22
C PHE A 67 6.36 4.57 -3.99
N TRP A 68 5.78 5.53 -3.26
CA TRP A 68 5.14 6.73 -3.80
C TRP A 68 5.93 7.98 -3.37
N SER A 69 6.63 8.56 -4.35
CA SER A 69 7.57 9.68 -4.14
C SER A 69 6.97 10.85 -3.35
N GLY A 70 7.60 11.19 -2.22
CA GLY A 70 7.20 12.32 -1.36
C GLY A 70 5.88 12.14 -0.61
N LYS A 71 5.30 10.93 -0.62
CA LYS A 71 3.99 10.64 -0.02
C LYS A 71 3.97 9.41 0.87
N LEU A 72 4.37 8.24 0.37
CA LEU A 72 4.15 6.97 1.05
C LEU A 72 5.23 5.94 0.70
N ILE A 73 5.63 5.17 1.70
CA ILE A 73 6.40 3.94 1.55
C ILE A 73 5.60 2.84 2.24
N ILE A 74 5.42 1.70 1.59
CA ILE A 74 4.79 0.52 2.18
C ILE A 74 5.79 -0.62 2.20
N GLU A 75 5.88 -1.28 3.34
CA GLU A 75 6.66 -2.48 3.59
C GLU A 75 5.72 -3.51 4.24
N SER A 76 5.41 -4.58 3.52
CA SER A 76 4.58 -5.68 3.99
C SER A 76 5.47 -6.67 4.74
N LYS A 77 5.06 -7.04 5.95
CA LYS A 77 5.71 -8.10 6.72
C LYS A 77 4.72 -9.22 6.90
N SER A 78 5.16 -10.44 6.65
CA SER A 78 4.42 -11.62 7.08
C SER A 78 4.60 -11.79 8.59
N ILE A 79 3.53 -12.11 9.32
CA ILE A 79 3.61 -12.68 10.66
C ILE A 79 4.48 -13.94 10.57
N GLN A 80 5.69 -13.84 11.11
CA GLN A 80 6.53 -15.01 11.36
C GLN A 80 5.81 -15.85 12.42
N ARG A 81 5.46 -17.08 12.07
CA ARG A 81 5.07 -18.10 13.06
C ARG A 81 6.27 -18.57 13.83
#